data_AF-A0A1H9VIX4-F1
#
_entry.id   AF-A0A1H9VIX4-F1
#
_cell.length_a   1.000
_cell.length_b   1.000
_cell.length_c   1.000
_cell.angle_alpha   90.00
_cell.angle_beta   90.00
_cell.angle_gamma   90.00
#
_symmetry.space_group_name_H-M   'P 1'
#
loop_
_entity.id
_entity.type
_entity.pdbx_description
1 polymer ?
#
loop_
_entity_poly.entity_id
_entity_poly.type
_entity_poly.pdbx_seq_one_letter_code
_entity_poly.pdbx_strand_id
1 'polypeptide(L)'
;MLSAAVELEIFYRERVFQMKFAKAIAFLSVFAMTAAIGHGFINGDFAADGGELLANPWGIVSLVDLYVGFILFSVWIGFREQSKTAATVWIILMMTLGFFTASLYVLMKLYESKGDWLSFFLGAQKEVLLTGRGAQDHV
;
A
#
# COMPACT_ATOMS: atom_id res chain seq x y z
N MET A 1 4.63 15.90 36.08
CA MET A 1 4.80 16.75 34.88
C MET A 1 6.03 16.37 34.06
N LEU A 2 7.24 16.26 34.63
CA LEU A 2 8.44 15.86 33.87
C LEU A 2 8.34 14.46 33.23
N SER A 3 7.71 13.49 33.92
CA SER A 3 7.52 12.12 33.41
C SER A 3 6.66 12.04 32.14
N ALA A 4 5.55 12.79 32.10
CA ALA A 4 4.61 12.76 30.98
C ALA A 4 5.20 13.38 29.70
N ALA A 5 6.01 14.42 29.82
CA ALA A 5 6.68 15.04 28.67
C ALA A 5 7.71 14.08 28.04
N VAL A 6 8.45 13.32 28.86
CA VAL A 6 9.43 12.32 28.42
C VAL A 6 8.73 11.14 27.72
N GLU A 7 7.63 10.64 28.29
CA GLU A 7 6.82 9.58 27.66
C GLU A 7 6.29 10.00 26.29
N LEU A 8 5.82 11.24 26.17
CA LEU A 8 5.29 11.77 24.92
C LEU A 8 6.39 11.97 23.86
N GLU A 9 7.60 12.36 24.27
CA GLU A 9 8.75 12.46 23.37
C GLU A 9 9.22 11.09 22.87
N ILE A 10 9.29 10.09 23.76
CA ILE A 10 9.65 8.70 23.41
C ILE A 10 8.62 8.14 22.42
N PHE A 11 7.33 8.27 22.74
CA PHE A 11 6.24 7.81 21.89
C PHE A 11 6.27 8.49 20.51
N TYR A 12 6.50 9.80 20.47
CA TYR A 12 6.64 10.52 19.21
C TYR A 12 7.85 10.03 18.38
N ARG A 13 9.00 9.86 19.02
CA ARG A 13 10.23 9.37 18.39
C ARG A 13 10.06 7.96 17.82
N GLU A 14 9.38 7.08 18.53
CA GLU A 14 9.08 5.72 18.09
C GLU A 14 8.18 5.72 16.84
N ARG A 15 7.10 6.51 16.84
CA ARG A 15 6.23 6.63 15.65
C ARG A 15 6.96 7.15 14.42
N VAL A 16 7.84 8.14 14.60
CA VAL A 16 8.66 8.68 13.52
C VAL A 16 9.64 7.63 13.00
N PHE A 17 10.25 6.83 13.88
CA PHE A 17 11.15 5.75 13.48
C PHE A 17 10.41 4.66 12.69
N GLN A 18 9.25 4.20 13.16
CA GLN A 18 8.42 3.21 12.45
C GLN A 18 8.06 3.66 11.03
N MET A 19 7.71 4.94 10.85
CA MET A 19 7.38 5.49 9.53
C MET A 19 8.60 5.56 8.59
N LYS A 20 9.81 5.80 9.11
CA LYS A 20 11.04 5.71 8.31
C LYS A 20 11.31 4.28 7.86
N PHE A 21 11.10 3.32 8.75
CA PHE A 21 11.27 1.90 8.43
C PHE A 21 10.26 1.43 7.37
N ALA A 22 8.99 1.82 7.50
CA ALA A 22 7.98 1.52 6.49
C ALA A 22 8.32 2.09 5.11
N LYS A 23 8.86 3.32 5.05
CA LYS A 23 9.35 3.91 3.79
C LYS A 23 10.50 3.13 3.19
N ALA A 24 11.44 2.68 4.03
CA ALA A 24 12.58 1.87 3.58
C ALA A 24 12.11 0.54 2.98
N ILE A 25 11.15 -0.15 3.62
CA ILE A 25 10.55 -1.37 3.08
C ILE A 25 9.85 -1.08 1.75
N ALA A 26 8.98 -0.07 1.69
CA ALA A 26 8.25 0.25 0.47
C ALA A 26 9.20 0.60 -0.70
N PHE A 27 10.27 1.35 -0.42
CA PHE A 27 11.31 1.66 -1.40
C PHE A 27 12.03 0.40 -1.88
N LEU A 28 12.43 -0.48 -0.96
CA LEU A 28 13.08 -1.74 -1.30
C LEU A 28 12.14 -2.63 -2.14
N SER A 29 10.84 -2.66 -1.84
CA SER A 29 9.85 -3.39 -2.63
C SER A 29 9.74 -2.84 -4.06
N VAL A 30 9.73 -1.51 -4.25
CA VAL A 30 9.75 -0.91 -5.61
C VAL A 30 11.01 -1.31 -6.36
N PHE A 31 12.17 -1.26 -5.71
CA PHE A 31 13.45 -1.63 -6.32
C PHE A 31 13.47 -3.11 -6.70
N ALA A 32 13.06 -4.00 -5.79
CA ALA A 32 12.98 -5.43 -6.04
C ALA A 32 12.02 -5.77 -7.18
N MET A 33 10.84 -5.16 -7.22
CA MET A 33 9.88 -5.36 -8.31
C MET A 33 10.40 -4.85 -9.64
N THR A 34 11.08 -3.69 -9.67
CA THR A 34 11.75 -3.18 -10.88
C THR A 34 12.76 -4.19 -11.41
N ALA A 35 13.60 -4.73 -10.54
CA ALA A 35 14.62 -5.71 -10.91
C ALA A 35 13.99 -7.03 -11.40
N ALA A 36 12.96 -7.54 -10.72
CA ALA A 36 12.28 -8.78 -11.09
C ALA A 36 11.54 -8.66 -12.43
N ILE A 37 10.80 -7.57 -12.64
CA ILE A 37 10.11 -7.29 -13.91
C ILE A 37 11.14 -7.15 -15.04
N GLY A 38 12.23 -6.40 -14.80
CA GLY A 38 13.31 -6.25 -15.76
C GLY A 38 13.95 -7.60 -16.13
N HIS A 39 14.24 -8.44 -15.15
CA HIS A 39 14.75 -9.79 -15.38
C HIS A 39 13.78 -10.63 -16.24
N GLY A 40 12.48 -10.60 -15.93
CA GLY A 40 11.46 -11.32 -16.68
C GLY A 40 11.39 -10.90 -18.15
N PHE A 41 11.44 -9.59 -18.43
CA PHE A 41 11.41 -9.09 -19.82
C PHE A 41 12.73 -9.29 -20.59
N ILE A 42 13.87 -9.36 -19.90
CA ILE A 42 15.18 -9.54 -20.55
C ILE A 42 15.45 -11.02 -20.85
N ASN A 43 15.10 -11.91 -19.93
CA ASN A 43 15.50 -13.33 -19.98
C ASN A 43 14.34 -14.31 -20.24
N GLY A 44 13.08 -13.87 -20.13
CA GLY A 44 11.90 -14.74 -20.23
C GLY A 44 11.06 -14.50 -21.49
N ASP A 45 10.09 -15.38 -21.69
CA ASP A 45 9.04 -15.23 -22.70
C ASP A 45 7.69 -15.18 -21.98
N PHE A 46 7.15 -13.98 -21.85
CA PHE A 46 5.92 -13.75 -21.10
C PHE A 46 4.74 -14.64 -21.53
N ALA A 47 4.62 -14.94 -22.83
CA ALA A 47 3.51 -15.72 -23.35
C ALA A 47 3.71 -17.22 -23.07
N ALA A 48 4.92 -17.74 -23.30
CA ALA A 48 5.24 -19.13 -23.05
C ALA A 48 5.23 -19.45 -21.54
N ASP A 49 5.93 -18.64 -20.75
CA ASP A 49 6.04 -18.81 -19.29
C ASP A 49 4.68 -18.63 -18.61
N GLY A 50 3.87 -17.67 -19.08
CA GLY A 50 2.50 -17.47 -18.62
C GLY A 50 1.58 -18.64 -18.97
N GLY A 51 1.76 -19.25 -20.16
CA GLY A 51 1.04 -20.45 -20.56
C GLY A 51 1.35 -21.65 -19.67
N GLU A 52 2.61 -21.84 -19.30
CA GLU A 52 3.03 -22.91 -18.38
C GLU A 52 2.44 -22.74 -16.97
N LEU A 53 2.39 -21.50 -16.45
CA LEU A 53 1.72 -21.19 -15.19
C LEU A 53 0.22 -21.52 -15.23
N LEU A 54 -0.46 -21.22 -16.35
CA LEU A 54 -1.88 -21.51 -16.51
C LEU A 54 -2.18 -23.01 -16.69
N ALA A 55 -1.22 -23.78 -17.22
CA ALA A 55 -1.34 -25.24 -17.33
C ALA A 55 -1.09 -25.94 -15.98
N ASN A 56 -0.40 -25.28 -15.05
CA ASN A 56 -0.08 -25.80 -13.73
C ASN A 56 -1.20 -25.45 -12.71
N PRO A 57 -1.82 -26.43 -12.02
CA PRO A 57 -2.85 -26.16 -11.02
C PRO A 57 -2.41 -25.21 -9.88
N TRP A 58 -1.17 -25.32 -9.40
CA TRP A 58 -0.63 -24.41 -8.40
C TRP A 58 -0.30 -23.03 -8.99
N GLY A 59 0.02 -22.96 -10.28
CA GLY A 59 0.16 -21.69 -11.00
C GLY A 59 -1.17 -20.94 -11.07
N ILE A 60 -2.27 -21.63 -11.37
CA ILE A 60 -3.63 -21.06 -11.30
C ILE A 60 -3.95 -20.57 -9.89
N VAL A 61 -3.70 -21.38 -8.85
CA VAL A 61 -3.93 -20.97 -7.45
C VAL A 61 -3.13 -19.71 -7.12
N SER A 62 -1.87 -19.64 -7.54
CA SER A 62 -1.01 -18.48 -7.30
C SER A 62 -1.51 -17.22 -8.02
N LEU A 63 -2.02 -17.36 -9.25
CA LEU A 63 -2.64 -16.25 -9.98
C LEU A 63 -3.93 -15.79 -9.30
N VAL A 64 -4.79 -16.71 -8.85
CA VAL A 64 -6.01 -16.36 -8.12
C VAL A 64 -5.66 -15.65 -6.81
N ASP A 65 -4.73 -16.18 -6.03
CA ASP A 65 -4.26 -15.57 -4.78
C ASP A 65 -3.74 -14.14 -5.00
N LEU A 66 -2.89 -13.97 -6.01
CA LEU A 66 -2.36 -12.67 -6.41
C LEU A 66 -3.46 -11.66 -6.76
N TYR A 67 -4.40 -12.04 -7.65
CA TYR A 67 -5.45 -11.13 -8.12
C TYR A 67 -6.52 -10.86 -7.05
N VAL A 68 -6.82 -11.81 -6.16
CA VAL A 68 -7.66 -11.54 -4.97
C VAL A 68 -6.99 -10.47 -4.10
N GLY A 69 -5.67 -10.59 -3.86
CA GLY A 69 -4.89 -9.57 -3.18
C GLY A 69 -4.96 -8.20 -3.89
N PHE A 70 -4.85 -8.19 -5.22
CA PHE A 70 -4.94 -6.95 -6.00
C PHE A 70 -6.29 -6.26 -5.83
N ILE A 71 -7.39 -7.03 -5.92
CA ILE A 71 -8.75 -6.51 -5.76
C ILE A 71 -8.94 -5.92 -4.36
N LEU A 72 -8.55 -6.65 -3.31
CA LEU A 72 -8.66 -6.17 -1.93
C LEU A 72 -7.87 -4.88 -1.71
N PHE A 73 -6.67 -4.80 -2.27
CA PHE A 73 -5.84 -3.60 -2.21
C PHE A 73 -6.45 -2.44 -3.01
N SER A 74 -7.05 -2.71 -4.16
CA SER A 74 -7.79 -1.72 -4.94
C SER A 74 -9.03 -1.17 -4.22
N VAL A 75 -9.74 -2.00 -3.45
CA VAL A 75 -10.81 -1.54 -2.56
C VAL A 75 -10.25 -0.55 -1.53
N TRP A 76 -9.09 -0.86 -0.94
CA TRP A 76 -8.42 0.06 -0.02
C TRP A 76 -8.01 1.38 -0.68
N ILE A 77 -7.43 1.35 -1.89
CA ILE A 77 -7.12 2.55 -2.67
C ILE A 77 -8.38 3.38 -2.91
N GLY A 78 -9.47 2.74 -3.37
CA GLY A 78 -10.74 3.40 -3.65
C GLY A 78 -11.39 4.04 -2.42
N PHE A 79 -11.27 3.38 -1.26
CA PHE A 79 -11.71 3.93 0.03
C PHE A 79 -10.87 5.16 0.44
N ARG A 80 -9.55 5.06 0.30
CA ARG A 80 -8.59 6.05 0.80
C ARG A 80 -8.55 7.34 -0.01
N GLU A 81 -8.63 7.24 -1.34
CA GLU A 81 -8.46 8.38 -2.25
C GLU A 81 -9.67 9.31 -2.24
N GLN A 82 -9.41 10.62 -2.18
CA GLN A 82 -10.47 11.63 -2.31
C GLN A 82 -10.96 11.74 -3.76
N SER A 83 -10.01 11.68 -4.70
CA SER A 83 -10.29 11.86 -6.13
C SER A 83 -10.61 10.51 -6.78
N LYS A 84 -11.82 10.39 -7.31
CA LYS A 84 -12.24 9.20 -8.07
C LYS A 84 -11.35 8.94 -9.27
N THR A 85 -10.83 9.98 -9.93
CA THR A 85 -9.93 9.81 -11.07
C THR A 85 -8.58 9.25 -10.64
N ALA A 86 -8.01 9.78 -9.54
CA ALA A 86 -6.76 9.25 -8.99
C ALA A 86 -6.93 7.79 -8.55
N ALA A 87 -8.03 7.48 -7.86
CA ALA A 87 -8.38 6.11 -7.47
C ALA A 87 -8.42 5.17 -8.69
N THR A 88 -9.15 5.55 -9.74
CA THR A 88 -9.27 4.74 -10.96
C THR A 88 -7.91 4.50 -11.63
N VAL A 89 -7.07 5.54 -11.74
CA VAL A 89 -5.72 5.40 -12.31
C VAL A 89 -4.89 4.41 -11.49
N TRP A 90 -4.88 4.55 -10.16
CA TRP A 90 -4.13 3.64 -9.28
C TRP A 90 -4.66 2.21 -9.33
N ILE A 91 -5.97 2.01 -9.45
CA ILE A 91 -6.59 0.69 -9.57
C ILE A 91 -6.21 0.04 -10.91
N ILE A 92 -6.25 0.77 -12.02
CA ILE A 92 -5.82 0.26 -13.34
C ILE A 92 -4.34 -0.14 -13.29
N LEU A 93 -3.50 0.71 -12.72
CA LEU A 93 -2.08 0.39 -12.52
C LEU A 93 -1.90 -0.85 -11.62
N MET A 94 -2.69 -0.99 -10.56
CA MET A 94 -2.66 -2.15 -9.67
C MET A 94 -3.04 -3.45 -10.41
N MET A 95 -4.07 -3.42 -11.26
CA MET A 95 -4.50 -4.61 -12.01
C MET A 95 -3.51 -5.03 -13.10
N THR A 96 -2.63 -4.13 -13.54
CA THR A 96 -1.71 -4.36 -14.66
C THR A 96 -0.26 -4.60 -14.20
N LEU A 97 0.23 -3.83 -13.23
CA LEU A 97 1.60 -3.88 -12.73
C LEU A 97 1.69 -4.54 -11.33
N GLY A 98 0.55 -4.82 -10.69
CA GLY A 98 0.50 -5.56 -9.43
C GLY A 98 1.24 -4.87 -8.28
N PHE A 99 2.06 -5.66 -7.57
CA PHE A 99 2.77 -5.17 -6.39
C PHE A 99 3.85 -4.13 -6.67
N PHE A 100 4.25 -3.91 -7.93
CA PHE A 100 5.03 -2.72 -8.28
C PHE A 100 4.22 -1.45 -7.99
N THR A 101 2.97 -1.39 -8.45
CA THR A 101 2.07 -0.27 -8.16
C THR A 101 1.74 -0.18 -6.68
N ALA A 102 1.46 -1.31 -6.01
CA ALA A 102 1.18 -1.29 -4.57
C ALA A 102 2.34 -0.69 -3.76
N SER A 103 3.57 -1.12 -4.05
CA SER A 103 4.76 -0.63 -3.34
C SER A 103 5.03 0.85 -3.63
N LEU A 104 4.89 1.28 -4.88
CA LEU A 104 5.02 2.69 -5.26
C LEU A 104 3.94 3.55 -4.60
N TYR A 105 2.69 3.09 -4.62
CA TYR A 105 1.56 3.77 -4.00
C TYR A 105 1.79 3.93 -2.50
N VAL A 106 2.12 2.86 -1.80
CA VAL A 106 2.45 2.89 -0.36
C VAL A 106 3.59 3.85 -0.09
N LEU A 107 4.67 3.80 -0.87
CA LEU A 107 5.82 4.68 -0.71
C LEU A 107 5.39 6.15 -0.81
N MET A 108 4.72 6.54 -1.90
CA MET A 108 4.22 7.90 -2.10
C MET A 108 3.34 8.35 -0.94
N LYS A 109 2.40 7.50 -0.54
CA LYS A 109 1.46 7.80 0.53
C LYS A 109 2.10 7.88 1.91
N LEU A 110 3.16 7.12 2.19
CA LEU A 110 3.94 7.26 3.42
C LEU A 110 4.68 8.60 3.48
N TYR A 111 5.13 9.13 2.34
CA TYR A 111 5.73 10.47 2.29
C TYR A 111 4.68 11.57 2.46
N GLU A 112 3.54 11.47 1.78
CA GLU A 112 2.42 12.42 1.91
C GLU A 112 1.88 12.51 3.35
N SER A 113 1.88 11.40 4.07
CA SER A 113 1.30 11.31 5.42
C SER A 113 2.16 11.98 6.51
N LYS A 114 3.35 12.49 6.20
CA LYS A 114 4.23 13.28 7.10
C LYS A 114 4.43 12.68 8.51
N GLY A 115 4.43 11.35 8.62
CA GLY A 115 4.64 10.64 9.89
C GLY A 115 3.37 10.30 10.66
N ASP A 116 2.19 10.63 10.14
CA ASP A 116 0.91 10.25 10.74
C ASP A 116 0.32 8.98 10.11
N TRP A 117 0.26 7.93 10.90
CA TRP A 117 -0.30 6.63 10.51
C TRP A 117 -1.80 6.70 10.17
N LEU A 118 -2.58 7.56 10.81
CA LEU A 118 -4.01 7.67 10.49
C LEU A 118 -4.22 8.30 9.11
N SER A 119 -3.46 9.35 8.78
CA SER A 119 -3.44 9.91 7.43
C SER A 119 -2.94 8.89 6.40
N PHE A 120 -2.02 8.01 6.81
CA PHE A 120 -1.59 6.91 5.97
C PHE A 120 -2.70 5.89 5.74
N PHE A 121 -3.41 5.36 6.73
CA PHE A 121 -4.40 4.31 6.43
C PHE A 121 -5.72 4.84 5.86
N LEU A 122 -6.17 5.99 6.33
CA LEU A 122 -7.51 6.51 6.06
C LEU A 122 -7.55 7.51 4.91
N GLY A 123 -6.44 8.20 4.62
CA GLY A 123 -6.41 9.25 3.61
C GLY A 123 -7.54 10.26 3.80
N ALA A 124 -8.37 10.43 2.75
CA ALA A 124 -9.49 11.37 2.73
C ALA A 124 -10.57 11.08 3.79
N GLN A 125 -10.67 9.83 4.25
CA GLN A 125 -11.71 9.41 5.19
C GLN A 125 -11.37 9.75 6.65
N LYS A 126 -10.13 10.18 6.93
CA LYS A 126 -9.65 10.44 8.29
C LYS A 126 -10.56 11.42 9.04
N GLU A 127 -10.83 12.59 8.47
CA GLU A 127 -11.60 13.64 9.14
C GLU A 127 -13.06 13.21 9.34
N VAL A 128 -13.68 12.66 8.30
CA VAL A 128 -15.07 12.18 8.34
C VAL A 128 -15.28 11.16 9.45
N LEU A 129 -14.36 10.18 9.57
CA LEU A 129 -14.49 9.10 10.56
C LEU A 129 -14.17 9.55 11.99
N LEU A 130 -13.23 10.48 12.17
CA LEU A 130 -12.89 11.00 13.49
C LEU A 130 -13.96 11.95 14.02
N THR A 131 -14.53 12.81 13.16
CA THR A 131 -15.63 13.70 13.54
C THR A 131 -16.92 12.90 13.78
N GLY A 132 -17.21 11.87 12.98
CA GLY A 132 -18.37 11.01 13.16
C GLY A 132 -18.35 10.19 14.46
N ARG A 133 -17.17 9.78 14.94
CA ARG A 133 -17.01 9.10 16.25
C ARG A 133 -17.22 10.04 17.43
N GLY A 134 -16.63 11.22 17.40
CA GLY A 134 -16.78 12.19 18.50
C GLY A 134 -18.23 12.63 18.73
N ALA A 135 -19.07 12.57 17.70
CA ALA A 135 -20.51 12.85 17.84
C ALA A 135 -21.31 11.72 18.53
N GLN A 136 -20.80 10.48 18.52
CA GLN A 136 -21.47 9.34 19.17
C GLN A 136 -21.06 9.18 20.64
N ASP A 137 -19.88 9.64 21.04
CA ASP A 137 -19.38 9.54 22.43
C ASP A 137 -20.04 10.55 23.40
N HIS A 138 -20.94 11.41 22.90
CA HIS A 138 -21.67 12.43 23.66
C HIS A 138 -23.20 12.16 23.75
N VAL A 139 -23.65 10.97 23.36
CA VAL A 139 -25.04 10.48 23.49
C VAL A 139 -25.06 9.29 24.45
#